data_AF-A0A7V6XPE8-F1
#
_entry.id   AF-A0A7V6XPE8-F1
#
_cell.length_a   1.000
_cell.length_b   1.000
_cell.length_c   1.000
_cell.angle_alpha   90.00
_cell.angle_beta   90.00
_cell.angle_gamma   90.00
#
_symmetry.space_group_name_H-M   'P 1'
#
loop_
_entity.id
_entity.type
_entity.pdbx_description
1 polymer ?
#
loop_
_entity_poly.entity_id
_entity_poly.type
_entity_poly.pdbx_seq_one_letter_code
_entity_poly.pdbx_strand_id
1 'polypeptide(L)'
;MRVTQFMLSQNSLRHINQGYNRLGVLNDQMSSGKKITRASQDPVVAMSGIRYRTQVVEVKQFQRNLGETYNWMDTADATLDKVGKAIHRIRELVVQSSNDTYESTQRANMGKEIKQLFDHIVSLANTKSNGKYIFNGTDTLNAPVDETKMNLELSELVAAPDIGEYEISYQGHLYKFDSVSGNDAIFSSAVGTITIKDYATNPTIETDQPNPEFINGVSDPLVVPQRVTLPLTEDNIIISRADAVSTNTEDVNIELLKGVTINVNILPSNVFNNALFGDIKQLIKTLDDPTSKHEDLTKI
;
A
#
# COMPACT_ATOMS: atom_id res chain seq x y z
N MET A 1 -36.83 -52.34 -66.23
CA MET A 1 -35.40 -52.68 -66.01
C MET A 1 -35.30 -54.09 -65.44
N ARG A 2 -34.32 -54.90 -65.89
CA ARG A 2 -34.03 -56.24 -65.33
C ARG A 2 -33.08 -56.09 -64.16
N VAL A 3 -33.43 -56.63 -62.99
CA VAL A 3 -32.51 -56.75 -61.85
C VAL A 3 -31.79 -58.09 -61.98
N THR A 4 -30.45 -58.07 -62.06
CA THR A 4 -29.64 -59.29 -62.15
C THR A 4 -29.26 -59.80 -60.77
N GLN A 5 -29.02 -61.11 -60.63
CA GLN A 5 -28.54 -61.74 -59.39
C GLN A 5 -27.27 -61.06 -58.84
N PHE A 6 -26.41 -60.59 -59.74
CA PHE A 6 -25.22 -59.80 -59.40
C PHE A 6 -25.55 -58.47 -58.73
N MET A 7 -26.54 -57.71 -59.24
CA MET A 7 -27.00 -56.47 -58.60
C MET A 7 -27.58 -56.71 -57.21
N LEU A 8 -28.32 -57.81 -57.02
CA LEU A 8 -28.89 -58.21 -55.72
C LEU A 8 -27.79 -58.53 -54.70
N SER A 9 -26.78 -59.30 -55.10
CA SER A 9 -25.60 -59.59 -54.27
C SER A 9 -24.80 -58.34 -53.92
N GLN A 10 -24.57 -57.45 -54.89
CA GLN A 10 -23.83 -56.20 -54.68
C GLN A 10 -24.55 -55.23 -53.74
N ASN A 11 -25.89 -55.16 -53.82
CA ASN A 11 -26.70 -54.38 -52.88
C ASN A 11 -26.63 -54.98 -51.47
N SER A 12 -26.71 -56.31 -51.34
CA SER A 12 -26.56 -57.00 -50.05
C SER A 12 -25.19 -56.73 -49.40
N LEU A 13 -24.10 -56.86 -50.16
CA LEU A 13 -22.76 -56.52 -49.69
C LEU A 13 -22.63 -55.05 -49.28
N ARG A 14 -23.24 -54.12 -50.03
CA ARG A 14 -23.27 -52.70 -49.65
C ARG A 14 -24.00 -52.48 -48.32
N HIS A 15 -25.14 -53.13 -48.09
CA HIS A 15 -25.88 -53.04 -46.83
C HIS A 15 -25.12 -53.64 -45.66
N ILE A 16 -24.45 -54.78 -45.85
CA ILE A 16 -23.61 -55.41 -44.82
C ILE A 16 -22.46 -54.47 -44.43
N ASN A 17 -21.76 -53.89 -45.40
CA ASN A 17 -20.68 -52.92 -45.14
C ASN A 17 -21.21 -51.66 -44.42
N GLN A 18 -22.38 -51.14 -44.81
CA GLN A 18 -23.05 -50.05 -44.09
C GLN A 18 -23.38 -50.44 -42.65
N GLY A 19 -23.83 -51.67 -42.41
CA GLY A 19 -24.10 -52.23 -41.08
C GLY A 19 -22.86 -52.31 -40.20
N TYR A 20 -21.74 -52.84 -40.72
CA TYR A 20 -20.47 -52.88 -40.01
C TYR A 20 -19.93 -51.50 -39.65
N ASN A 21 -20.05 -50.52 -40.57
CA ASN A 21 -19.66 -49.13 -40.29
C ASN A 21 -20.50 -48.53 -39.16
N ARG A 22 -21.81 -48.79 -39.14
CA ARG A 22 -22.72 -48.29 -38.10
C ARG A 22 -22.44 -48.93 -36.74
N LEU A 23 -22.14 -50.23 -36.71
CA LEU A 23 -21.67 -50.94 -35.52
C LEU A 23 -20.35 -50.37 -35.00
N GLY A 24 -19.40 -50.08 -35.88
CA GLY A 24 -18.13 -49.45 -35.52
C GLY A 24 -18.33 -48.11 -34.81
N VAL A 25 -19.20 -47.24 -35.37
CA VAL A 25 -19.53 -45.94 -34.75
C VAL A 25 -20.20 -46.12 -33.39
N LEU A 26 -21.14 -47.05 -33.25
CA LEU A 26 -21.79 -47.31 -31.96
C LEU A 26 -20.81 -47.85 -30.91
N ASN A 27 -19.87 -48.70 -31.33
CA ASN A 27 -18.83 -49.22 -30.45
C ASN A 27 -17.87 -48.11 -29.99
N ASP A 28 -17.50 -47.19 -30.88
CA ASP A 28 -16.71 -46.00 -30.54
C ASP A 28 -17.46 -45.07 -29.57
N GLN A 29 -18.77 -44.87 -29.77
CA GLN A 29 -19.60 -44.08 -28.86
C GLN A 29 -19.74 -44.73 -27.49
N MET A 30 -19.90 -46.06 -27.45
CA MET A 30 -19.97 -46.84 -26.21
C MET A 30 -18.65 -46.79 -25.44
N SER A 31 -17.53 -46.97 -26.13
CA SER A 31 -16.18 -46.92 -25.53
C SER A 31 -15.82 -45.51 -25.03
N SER A 32 -16.16 -44.47 -25.81
CA SER A 32 -15.83 -43.08 -25.45
C SER A 32 -16.84 -42.40 -24.52
N GLY A 33 -18.04 -42.96 -24.35
CA GLY A 33 -19.17 -42.33 -23.66
C GLY A 33 -19.66 -41.02 -24.31
N LYS A 34 -19.21 -40.69 -25.52
CA LYS A 34 -19.52 -39.44 -26.21
C LYS A 34 -20.41 -39.73 -27.41
N LYS A 35 -21.46 -38.91 -27.58
CA LYS A 35 -22.33 -38.97 -28.77
C LYS A 35 -21.56 -38.72 -30.08
N ILE A 36 -20.54 -37.87 -30.04
CA ILE A 36 -19.67 -37.59 -31.19
C ILE A 36 -18.21 -37.63 -30.75
N THR A 37 -17.36 -38.22 -31.58
CA THR A 37 -15.90 -38.30 -31.37
C THR A 37 -15.13 -37.46 -32.38
N ARG A 38 -15.72 -37.18 -33.55
CA ARG A 38 -15.10 -36.40 -34.63
C ARG A 38 -16.04 -35.29 -35.10
N ALA A 39 -15.47 -34.15 -35.49
CA ALA A 39 -16.25 -33.01 -36.00
C ALA A 39 -17.00 -33.33 -37.32
N SER A 40 -16.54 -34.31 -38.08
CA SER A 40 -17.19 -34.77 -39.31
C SER A 40 -18.51 -35.52 -39.09
N GLN A 41 -18.78 -36.01 -37.87
CA GLN A 41 -20.01 -36.76 -37.57
C GLN A 41 -21.22 -35.84 -37.39
N ASP A 42 -21.03 -34.70 -36.74
CA ASP A 42 -22.03 -33.64 -36.58
C ASP A 42 -21.30 -32.32 -36.30
N PRO A 43 -21.11 -31.44 -37.31
CA PRO A 43 -20.35 -30.21 -37.13
C PRO A 43 -21.05 -29.24 -36.18
N VAL A 44 -22.39 -29.24 -36.09
CA VAL A 44 -23.14 -28.30 -35.24
C VAL A 44 -22.97 -28.67 -33.76
N VAL A 45 -23.12 -29.95 -33.44
CA VAL A 45 -22.91 -30.46 -32.08
C VAL A 45 -21.42 -30.37 -31.70
N ALA A 46 -20.51 -30.64 -32.65
CA ALA A 46 -19.07 -30.51 -32.42
C ALA A 46 -18.68 -29.06 -32.08
N MET A 47 -19.15 -28.08 -32.86
CA MET A 47 -18.86 -26.66 -32.61
C MET A 47 -19.44 -26.19 -31.27
N SER A 48 -20.66 -26.61 -30.93
CA SER A 48 -21.25 -26.29 -29.63
C SER A 48 -20.46 -26.92 -28.48
N GLY A 49 -20.02 -28.17 -28.63
CA GLY A 49 -19.18 -28.87 -27.66
C GLY A 49 -17.81 -28.20 -27.45
N ILE A 50 -17.17 -27.74 -28.54
CA ILE A 50 -15.92 -26.97 -28.46
C ILE A 50 -16.16 -25.66 -27.71
N ARG A 51 -17.21 -24.91 -28.07
CA ARG A 51 -17.57 -23.66 -27.39
C ARG A 51 -17.76 -23.87 -25.89
N TYR A 52 -18.52 -24.87 -25.47
CA TYR A 52 -18.72 -25.16 -24.05
C TYR A 52 -17.44 -25.57 -23.33
N ARG A 53 -16.56 -26.33 -23.98
CA ARG A 53 -15.24 -26.65 -23.41
C ARG A 53 -14.40 -25.41 -23.20
N THR A 54 -14.35 -24.51 -24.18
CA THR A 54 -13.67 -23.22 -24.06
C THR A 54 -14.25 -22.40 -22.90
N GLN A 55 -15.58 -22.27 -22.83
CA GLN A 55 -16.25 -21.57 -21.73
C GLN A 55 -15.91 -22.18 -20.36
N VAL A 56 -15.86 -23.51 -20.24
CA VAL A 56 -15.46 -24.16 -18.98
C VAL A 56 -14.00 -23.85 -18.61
N VAL A 57 -13.10 -23.80 -19.59
CA VAL A 57 -11.70 -23.41 -19.36
C VAL A 57 -11.60 -21.96 -18.91
N GLU A 58 -12.34 -21.06 -19.55
CA GLU A 58 -12.43 -19.64 -19.19
C GLU A 58 -12.99 -19.45 -17.77
N VAL A 59 -14.09 -20.11 -17.42
CA VAL A 59 -14.66 -20.06 -16.07
C VAL A 59 -13.68 -20.60 -15.02
N LYS A 60 -12.94 -21.67 -15.34
CA LYS A 60 -11.91 -22.19 -14.43
C LYS A 60 -10.76 -21.20 -14.22
N GLN A 61 -10.36 -20.46 -15.26
CA GLN A 61 -9.36 -19.40 -15.12
C GLN A 61 -9.92 -18.25 -14.28
N PHE A 62 -11.15 -17.83 -14.55
CA PHE A 62 -11.85 -16.80 -13.78
C PHE A 62 -11.92 -17.13 -12.29
N GLN A 63 -12.30 -18.36 -11.94
CA GLN A 63 -12.33 -18.82 -10.55
C GLN A 63 -10.95 -18.77 -9.89
N ARG A 64 -9.88 -19.11 -10.60
CA ARG A 64 -8.50 -19.00 -10.09
C ARG A 64 -8.12 -17.54 -9.84
N ASN A 65 -8.37 -16.67 -10.81
CA ASN A 65 -8.02 -15.24 -10.72
C ASN A 65 -8.83 -14.53 -9.63
N LEU A 66 -10.11 -14.90 -9.46
CA LEU A 66 -10.93 -14.46 -8.33
C LEU A 66 -10.39 -14.93 -6.99
N GLY A 67 -9.93 -16.18 -6.90
CA GLY A 67 -9.29 -16.69 -5.69
C GLY A 67 -8.03 -15.90 -5.32
N GLU A 68 -7.21 -15.54 -6.31
CA GLU A 68 -6.04 -14.68 -6.10
C GLU A 68 -6.42 -13.28 -5.63
N THR A 69 -7.41 -12.66 -6.27
CA THR A 69 -7.96 -11.35 -5.89
C THR A 69 -8.51 -11.37 -4.46
N TYR A 70 -9.29 -12.39 -4.14
CA TYR A 70 -9.86 -12.57 -2.80
C TYR A 70 -8.78 -12.70 -1.74
N ASN A 71 -7.79 -13.57 -1.96
CA ASN A 71 -6.68 -13.76 -1.03
C ASN A 71 -5.87 -12.46 -0.83
N TRP A 72 -5.68 -11.67 -1.88
CA TRP A 72 -5.02 -10.38 -1.79
C TRP A 72 -5.81 -9.41 -0.90
N MET A 73 -7.11 -9.24 -1.16
CA MET A 73 -7.98 -8.36 -0.38
C MET A 73 -8.12 -8.81 1.07
N ASP A 74 -8.31 -10.11 1.32
CA ASP A 74 -8.44 -10.68 2.66
C ASP A 74 -7.16 -10.48 3.49
N THR A 75 -5.99 -10.67 2.88
CA THR A 75 -4.71 -10.38 3.55
C THR A 75 -4.57 -8.89 3.85
N ALA A 76 -4.97 -8.02 2.93
CA ALA A 76 -4.89 -6.58 3.11
C ALA A 76 -5.83 -6.11 4.23
N ASP A 77 -7.09 -6.55 4.23
CA ASP A 77 -8.09 -6.23 5.25
C ASP A 77 -7.66 -6.72 6.65
N ALA A 78 -7.25 -7.98 6.76
CA ALA A 78 -6.75 -8.54 8.02
C ALA A 78 -5.50 -7.81 8.54
N THR A 79 -4.68 -7.25 7.64
CA THR A 79 -3.51 -6.45 8.03
C THR A 79 -3.93 -5.06 8.49
N LEU A 80 -4.87 -4.41 7.80
CA LEU A 80 -5.42 -3.12 8.21
C LEU A 80 -6.15 -3.18 9.55
N ASP A 81 -6.90 -4.25 9.84
CA ASP A 81 -7.54 -4.46 11.14
C ASP A 81 -6.51 -4.50 12.29
N LYS A 82 -5.37 -5.18 12.07
CA LYS A 82 -4.26 -5.21 13.04
C LYS A 82 -3.62 -3.84 13.22
N VAL A 83 -3.39 -3.10 12.12
CA VAL A 83 -2.87 -1.72 12.18
C VAL A 83 -3.83 -0.82 12.94
N GLY A 84 -5.14 -0.90 12.67
CA GLY A 84 -6.17 -0.12 13.38
C GLY A 84 -6.15 -0.38 14.88
N LYS A 85 -6.06 -1.65 15.29
CA LYS A 85 -5.92 -2.03 16.72
C LYS A 85 -4.65 -1.46 17.34
N ALA A 86 -3.52 -1.51 16.63
CA ALA A 86 -2.26 -0.95 17.11
C ALA A 86 -2.35 0.58 17.28
N ILE A 87 -2.95 1.29 16.32
CA ILE A 87 -3.16 2.75 16.39
C ILE A 87 -4.11 3.11 17.54
N HIS A 88 -5.19 2.34 17.75
CA HIS A 88 -6.08 2.55 18.89
C HIS A 88 -5.32 2.40 20.21
N ARG A 89 -4.46 1.40 20.33
CA ARG A 89 -3.61 1.21 21.52
C ARG A 89 -2.63 2.36 21.72
N ILE A 90 -1.97 2.82 20.64
CA ILE A 90 -1.09 4.00 20.70
C ILE A 90 -1.88 5.21 21.21
N ARG A 91 -3.08 5.46 20.69
CA ARG A 91 -3.94 6.55 21.16
C ARG A 91 -4.29 6.45 22.64
N GLU A 92 -4.61 5.25 23.14
CA GLU A 92 -4.84 5.05 24.58
C GLU A 92 -3.60 5.44 25.41
N LEU A 93 -2.42 5.00 24.97
CA LEU A 93 -1.15 5.32 25.62
C LEU A 93 -0.83 6.82 25.55
N VAL A 94 -1.15 7.50 24.45
CA VAL A 94 -0.99 8.95 24.31
C VAL A 94 -1.88 9.71 25.30
N VAL A 95 -3.17 9.34 25.37
CA VAL A 95 -4.11 9.96 26.33
C VAL A 95 -3.67 9.70 27.76
N GLN A 96 -3.14 8.50 28.04
CA GLN A 96 -2.62 8.16 29.34
C GLN A 96 -1.35 8.95 29.68
N SER A 97 -0.40 9.07 28.76
CA SER A 97 0.85 9.80 28.95
C SER A 97 0.66 11.32 29.03
N SER A 98 -0.43 11.83 28.46
CA SER A 98 -0.87 13.21 28.60
C SER A 98 -1.37 13.53 30.02
N ASN A 99 -1.61 12.56 30.91
CA ASN A 99 -2.00 12.89 32.28
C ASN A 99 -0.78 13.25 33.16
N ASP A 100 -0.78 14.46 33.75
CA ASP A 100 0.27 15.02 34.62
C ASP A 100 0.58 14.19 35.89
N THR A 101 -0.28 13.23 36.22
CA THR A 101 -0.13 12.42 37.44
C THR A 101 0.94 11.31 37.30
N TYR A 102 1.40 10.99 36.09
CA TYR A 102 2.36 9.92 35.85
C TYR A 102 3.82 10.38 35.98
N GLU A 103 4.65 9.56 36.65
CA GLU A 103 6.08 9.80 36.79
C GLU A 103 6.82 9.68 35.45
N SER A 104 7.99 10.31 35.33
CA SER A 104 8.84 10.23 34.12
C SER A 104 9.22 8.80 33.76
N THR A 105 9.45 7.93 34.76
CA THR A 105 9.76 6.51 34.57
C THR A 105 8.58 5.74 33.96
N GLN A 106 7.34 6.10 34.33
CA GLN A 106 6.12 5.50 33.80
C GLN A 106 5.87 5.96 32.37
N ARG A 107 6.08 7.25 32.08
CA ARG A 107 6.00 7.81 30.73
C ARG A 107 7.03 7.18 29.77
N ALA A 108 8.27 6.98 30.21
CA ALA A 108 9.29 6.28 29.43
C ALA A 108 8.91 4.82 29.13
N ASN A 109 8.27 4.12 30.08
CA ASN A 109 7.79 2.75 29.82
C ASN A 109 6.64 2.73 28.80
N MET A 110 5.73 3.72 28.82
CA MET A 110 4.70 3.87 27.78
C MET A 110 5.34 4.18 26.42
N GLY A 111 6.38 5.01 26.37
CA GLY A 111 7.17 5.28 25.16
C GLY A 111 7.76 4.01 24.54
N LYS A 112 8.30 3.10 25.37
CA LYS A 112 8.77 1.79 24.91
C LYS A 112 7.65 0.91 24.34
N GLU A 113 6.46 0.93 24.94
CA GLU A 113 5.30 0.19 24.40
C GLU A 113 4.84 0.79 23.06
N ILE A 114 4.78 2.12 22.95
CA ILE A 114 4.47 2.81 21.69
C ILE A 114 5.50 2.47 20.62
N LYS A 115 6.79 2.41 20.97
CA LYS A 115 7.85 1.99 20.05
C LYS A 115 7.63 0.56 19.53
N GLN A 116 7.31 -0.39 20.40
CA GLN A 116 7.01 -1.75 19.98
C GLN A 116 5.79 -1.84 19.07
N LEU A 117 4.77 -1.02 19.33
CA LEU A 117 3.59 -0.92 18.47
C LEU A 117 3.94 -0.28 17.11
N PHE A 118 4.81 0.71 17.09
CA PHE A 118 5.34 1.31 15.86
C PHE A 118 6.09 0.28 15.01
N ASP A 119 7.05 -0.46 15.60
CA ASP A 119 7.81 -1.50 14.91
C ASP A 119 6.87 -2.57 14.33
N HIS A 120 5.81 -2.91 15.08
CA HIS A 120 4.78 -3.83 14.61
C HIS A 120 3.99 -3.27 13.43
N ILE A 121 3.60 -1.99 13.44
CA ILE A 121 2.93 -1.34 12.30
C ILE A 121 3.85 -1.33 11.07
N VAL A 122 5.14 -1.03 11.22
CA VAL A 122 6.12 -1.08 10.13
C VAL A 122 6.22 -2.50 9.56
N SER A 123 6.25 -3.52 10.41
CA SER A 123 6.22 -4.92 9.97
C SER A 123 4.94 -5.26 9.20
N LEU A 124 3.78 -4.79 9.67
CA LEU A 124 2.49 -4.98 9.00
C LEU A 124 2.43 -4.25 7.66
N ALA A 125 2.97 -3.03 7.56
CA ALA A 125 3.07 -2.29 6.30
C ALA A 125 3.92 -3.04 5.27
N ASN A 126 4.92 -3.79 5.72
CA ASN A 126 5.79 -4.63 4.90
C ASN A 126 5.24 -6.07 4.67
N THR A 127 3.95 -6.31 4.89
CA THR A 127 3.31 -7.61 4.66
C THR A 127 3.32 -8.01 3.18
N LYS A 128 3.52 -9.32 2.93
CA LYS A 128 3.56 -9.92 1.60
C LYS A 128 2.42 -10.90 1.39
N SER A 129 1.87 -10.93 0.18
CA SER A 129 0.98 -11.97 -0.33
C SER A 129 1.60 -12.59 -1.59
N ASN A 130 1.71 -13.92 -1.64
CA ASN A 130 2.35 -14.65 -2.75
C ASN A 130 3.75 -14.13 -3.14
N GLY A 131 4.53 -13.67 -2.16
CA GLY A 131 5.89 -13.13 -2.36
C GLY A 131 5.95 -11.67 -2.83
N LYS A 132 4.79 -11.00 -2.98
CA LYS A 132 4.65 -9.61 -3.42
C LYS A 132 4.22 -8.72 -2.25
N TYR A 133 4.79 -7.54 -2.11
CA TYR A 133 4.30 -6.55 -1.14
C TYR A 133 2.92 -6.03 -1.55
N ILE A 134 1.97 -6.02 -0.60
CA ILE A 134 0.58 -5.68 -0.90
C ILE A 134 0.27 -4.18 -0.81
N PHE A 135 1.12 -3.42 -0.12
CA PHE A 135 0.96 -1.99 0.14
C PHE A 135 1.93 -1.12 -0.65
N ASN A 136 2.54 -1.60 -1.74
CA ASN A 136 3.49 -0.83 -2.56
C ASN A 136 3.01 -0.60 -4.02
N GLY A 137 1.69 -0.67 -4.25
CA GLY A 137 1.12 -0.55 -5.59
C GLY A 137 1.74 -1.54 -6.57
N THR A 138 2.05 -1.07 -7.78
CA THR A 138 2.70 -1.87 -8.84
C THR A 138 4.13 -2.32 -8.51
N ASP A 139 4.81 -1.66 -7.57
CA ASP A 139 6.15 -2.01 -7.13
C ASP A 139 6.12 -3.12 -6.08
N THR A 140 5.79 -4.32 -6.54
CA THR A 140 5.62 -5.48 -5.65
C THR A 140 6.91 -6.08 -5.11
N LEU A 141 8.07 -5.61 -5.58
CA LEU A 141 9.40 -6.17 -5.27
C LEU A 141 10.11 -5.41 -4.14
N ASN A 142 9.88 -4.11 -4.03
CA ASN A 142 10.48 -3.28 -2.99
C ASN A 142 9.56 -3.17 -1.77
N ALA A 143 10.16 -3.05 -0.59
CA ALA A 143 9.41 -2.84 0.64
C ALA A 143 8.76 -1.45 0.62
N PRO A 144 7.47 -1.31 0.97
CA PRO A 144 6.79 -0.02 1.00
C PRO A 144 7.28 0.90 2.11
N VAL A 145 7.83 0.37 3.20
CA VAL A 145 8.30 1.16 4.34
C VAL A 145 9.74 0.80 4.67
N ASP A 146 10.62 1.80 4.67
CA ASP A 146 12.01 1.67 5.08
C ASP A 146 12.28 2.52 6.33
N GLU A 147 12.40 1.84 7.47
CA GLU A 147 12.65 2.50 8.76
C GLU A 147 14.02 3.19 8.80
N THR A 148 15.00 2.72 8.03
CA THR A 148 16.35 3.30 8.03
C THR A 148 16.38 4.72 7.47
N LYS A 149 15.36 5.08 6.69
CA LYS A 149 15.18 6.41 6.11
C LYS A 149 14.29 7.32 6.96
N MET A 150 13.83 6.85 8.12
CA MET A 150 12.97 7.57 9.05
C MET A 150 13.73 7.97 10.31
N ASN A 151 13.65 9.24 10.71
CA ASN A 151 14.42 9.80 11.84
C ASN A 151 15.93 9.77 11.58
N LEU A 152 16.32 10.46 10.51
CA LEU A 152 17.71 10.71 10.15
C LEU A 152 18.30 11.81 11.04
N GLU A 153 19.57 11.67 11.37
CA GLU A 153 20.30 12.69 12.13
C GLU A 153 20.51 13.95 11.29
N LEU A 154 20.57 15.10 11.95
CA LEU A 154 20.83 16.39 11.29
C LEU A 154 22.20 16.41 10.59
N SER A 155 23.13 15.56 11.05
CA SER A 155 24.44 15.30 10.46
C SER A 155 24.37 14.62 9.08
N GLU A 156 23.30 13.88 8.77
CA GLU A 156 23.13 13.22 7.47
C GLU A 156 22.68 14.19 6.37
N LEU A 157 22.00 15.28 6.74
CA LEU A 157 21.70 16.39 5.82
C LEU A 157 22.97 17.11 5.35
N VAL A 158 24.01 17.16 6.21
CA VAL A 158 25.31 17.78 5.90
C VAL A 158 26.04 17.02 4.78
N ALA A 159 25.83 15.70 4.69
CA ALA A 159 26.46 14.83 3.70
C ALA A 159 25.59 14.59 2.46
N ALA A 160 24.34 15.08 2.45
CA ALA A 160 23.37 14.79 1.40
C ALA A 160 23.58 15.66 0.15
N PRO A 161 23.74 15.06 -1.04
CA PRO A 161 23.88 15.82 -2.29
C PRO A 161 22.55 16.46 -2.75
N ASP A 162 21.41 15.97 -2.26
CA ASP A 162 20.07 16.43 -2.68
C ASP A 162 19.14 16.60 -1.47
N ILE A 163 19.03 17.85 -0.99
CA ILE A 163 18.22 18.20 0.21
C ILE A 163 16.72 18.18 -0.13
N GLY A 164 16.38 18.19 -1.42
CA GLY A 164 14.99 18.15 -1.91
C GLY A 164 14.24 16.86 -1.60
N GLU A 165 14.95 15.80 -1.21
CA GLU A 165 14.35 14.51 -0.88
C GLU A 165 13.97 14.37 0.59
N TYR A 166 14.18 15.38 1.43
CA TYR A 166 13.88 15.30 2.86
C TYR A 166 12.55 15.99 3.20
N GLU A 167 11.89 15.46 4.22
CA GLU A 167 10.68 16.01 4.82
C GLU A 167 10.86 16.07 6.34
N ILE A 168 10.28 17.10 6.97
CA ILE A 168 10.35 17.31 8.41
C ILE A 168 8.95 17.16 9.01
N SER A 169 8.81 16.30 10.03
CA SER A 169 7.59 16.23 10.84
C SER A 169 7.80 17.03 12.12
N TYR A 170 6.85 17.93 12.41
CA TYR A 170 6.81 18.71 13.64
C TYR A 170 5.36 19.03 14.04
N GLN A 171 4.97 18.64 15.26
CA GLN A 171 3.66 18.97 15.86
C GLN A 171 2.48 18.56 14.97
N GLY A 172 2.48 17.34 14.43
CA GLY A 172 1.39 16.86 13.57
C GLY A 172 1.39 17.44 12.16
N HIS A 173 2.42 18.21 11.79
CA HIS A 173 2.53 18.85 10.49
C HIS A 173 3.79 18.42 9.75
N LEU A 174 3.59 18.01 8.49
CA LEU A 174 4.66 17.69 7.56
C LEU A 174 5.09 18.96 6.81
N TYR A 175 6.38 19.25 6.85
CA TYR A 175 7.03 20.34 6.13
C TYR A 175 7.85 19.74 5.00
N LYS A 176 7.56 20.17 3.77
CA LYS A 176 8.24 19.70 2.56
C LYS A 176 9.32 20.67 2.17
N PHE A 177 10.40 20.18 1.58
CA PHE A 177 11.44 21.03 1.03
C PHE A 177 10.86 22.02 0.02
N ASP A 178 11.22 23.29 0.16
CA ASP A 178 10.76 24.39 -0.68
C ASP A 178 11.92 24.95 -1.51
N SER A 179 12.96 25.46 -0.82
CA SER A 179 14.12 26.04 -1.48
C SER A 179 15.35 26.04 -0.58
N VAL A 180 16.53 26.18 -1.20
CA VAL A 180 17.77 26.54 -0.50
C VAL A 180 18.04 28.03 -0.72
N SER A 181 18.30 28.76 0.36
CA SER A 181 18.76 30.15 0.34
C SER A 181 20.16 30.22 0.96
N GLY A 182 21.20 30.19 0.12
CA GLY A 182 22.59 30.16 0.60
C GLY A 182 22.93 28.80 1.22
N ASN A 183 23.26 28.80 2.52
CA ASN A 183 23.55 27.60 3.32
C ASN A 183 22.36 27.14 4.17
N ASP A 184 21.16 27.68 3.91
CA ASP A 184 19.96 27.43 4.68
C ASP A 184 18.93 26.66 3.83
N ALA A 185 18.40 25.56 4.36
CA ALA A 185 17.36 24.76 3.73
C ALA A 185 15.98 25.11 4.32
N ILE A 186 15.06 25.54 3.47
CA ILE A 186 13.73 25.98 3.87
C ILE A 186 12.72 24.89 3.55
N PHE A 187 11.94 24.52 4.56
CA PHE A 187 10.84 23.57 4.47
C PHE A 187 9.53 24.30 4.77
N SER A 188 8.53 24.17 3.90
CA SER A 188 7.26 24.86 4.04
C SER A 188 6.09 23.89 4.23
N SER A 189 5.11 24.33 5.00
CA SER A 189 3.82 23.68 5.20
C SER A 189 2.72 24.74 5.22
N ALA A 190 1.45 24.32 5.25
CA ALA A 190 0.31 25.25 5.32
C ALA A 190 0.28 26.11 6.60
N VAL A 191 1.03 25.69 7.64
CA VAL A 191 1.05 26.29 8.98
C VAL A 191 2.25 27.22 9.18
N GLY A 192 3.34 27.06 8.42
CA GLY A 192 4.54 27.85 8.60
C GLY A 192 5.73 27.34 7.82
N THR A 193 6.91 27.87 8.14
CA THR A 193 8.20 27.45 7.56
C THR A 193 9.17 27.03 8.66
N ILE A 194 9.89 25.94 8.41
CA ILE A 194 11.02 25.49 9.21
C ILE A 194 12.26 25.70 8.35
N THR A 195 13.26 26.38 8.92
CA THR A 195 14.54 26.63 8.25
C THR A 195 15.62 25.88 9.00
N ILE A 196 16.32 24.99 8.31
CA ILE A 196 17.59 24.44 8.79
C ILE A 196 18.68 25.39 8.34
N LYS A 197 19.19 26.20 9.27
CA LYS A 197 20.32 27.10 9.02
C LYS A 197 21.62 26.33 9.00
N ASP A 198 22.51 26.78 8.13
CA ASP A 198 23.87 26.26 7.99
C ASP A 198 23.94 24.72 7.90
N TYR A 199 23.11 24.15 7.00
CA TYR A 199 22.95 22.70 6.85
C TYR A 199 24.24 21.97 6.47
N ALA A 200 25.30 22.69 6.06
CA ALA A 200 26.56 22.13 5.56
C ALA A 200 27.69 22.07 6.60
N THR A 201 27.55 22.71 7.77
CA THR A 201 28.64 22.77 8.77
C THR A 201 28.19 22.59 10.20
N ASN A 202 27.16 23.31 10.66
CA ASN A 202 26.61 23.13 12.01
C ASN A 202 25.11 23.45 12.00
N PRO A 203 24.27 22.48 11.62
CA PRO A 203 22.87 22.74 11.37
C PRO A 203 22.15 23.19 12.64
N THR A 204 21.47 24.33 12.56
CA THR A 204 20.58 24.82 13.62
C THR A 204 19.18 24.97 13.03
N ILE A 205 18.16 24.50 13.76
CA ILE A 205 16.80 24.50 13.24
C ILE A 205 16.06 25.68 13.84
N GLU A 206 15.33 26.40 13.01
CA GLU A 206 14.47 27.49 13.44
C GLU A 206 13.08 27.32 12.83
N THR A 207 12.04 27.57 13.63
CA THR A 207 10.68 27.71 13.11
C THR A 207 10.27 29.17 13.13
N ASP A 208 9.70 29.64 12.03
CA ASP A 208 9.02 30.93 11.97
C ASP A 208 7.54 30.72 12.29
N GLN A 209 7.16 31.07 13.52
CA GLN A 209 5.76 31.14 13.93
C GLN A 209 5.27 32.60 13.83
N PRO A 210 3.99 32.84 13.48
CA PRO A 210 3.42 34.17 13.60
C PRO A 210 3.47 34.65 15.06
N ASN A 211 3.93 35.87 15.33
CA ASN A 211 4.08 36.39 16.70
C ASN A 211 2.76 36.26 17.50
N PRO A 212 2.74 35.52 18.63
CA PRO A 212 1.55 35.42 19.48
C PRO A 212 1.21 36.71 20.23
N GLU A 213 2.07 37.74 20.23
CA GLU A 213 1.84 39.00 20.94
C GLU A 213 0.93 40.01 20.21
N PHE A 214 -0.28 39.60 19.85
CA PHE A 214 -1.43 40.52 19.91
C PHE A 214 -2.09 40.40 21.30
N ILE A 215 -1.29 40.51 22.37
CA ILE A 215 -1.84 40.69 23.70
C ILE A 215 -2.35 42.13 23.77
N ASN A 216 -3.68 42.27 23.89
CA ASN A 216 -4.47 43.52 24.03
C ASN A 216 -5.18 44.07 22.80
N GLY A 217 -5.64 43.24 21.85
CA GLY A 217 -6.81 43.58 21.02
C GLY A 217 -6.73 44.83 20.14
N VAL A 218 -5.55 45.38 19.89
CA VAL A 218 -5.33 46.46 18.91
C VAL A 218 -4.65 45.85 17.69
N SER A 219 -5.45 45.46 16.71
CA SER A 219 -4.95 45.15 15.36
C SER A 219 -4.72 46.47 14.62
N ASP A 220 -3.49 47.01 14.68
CA ASP A 220 -3.10 48.10 13.78
C ASP A 220 -2.90 47.51 12.37
N PRO A 221 -3.66 47.92 11.34
CA PRO A 221 -3.55 47.40 9.98
C PRO A 221 -2.20 47.69 9.31
N LEU A 222 -1.35 48.54 9.91
CA LEU A 222 -0.02 48.91 9.39
C LEU A 222 1.13 48.10 10.00
N VAL A 223 0.87 47.25 10.99
CA VAL A 223 1.90 46.39 11.60
C VAL A 223 1.92 45.05 10.87
N VAL A 224 2.94 44.84 10.05
CA VAL A 224 3.23 43.51 9.49
C VAL A 224 3.44 42.55 10.66
N PRO A 225 2.76 41.39 10.72
CA PRO A 225 3.00 40.41 11.77
C PRO A 225 4.49 40.03 11.75
N GLN A 226 5.23 40.41 12.79
CA GLN A 226 6.61 39.97 12.95
C GLN A 226 6.58 38.45 13.14
N ARG A 227 7.44 37.74 12.43
CA ARG A 227 7.65 36.31 12.66
C ARG A 227 8.64 36.16 13.80
N VAL A 228 8.31 35.33 14.80
CA VAL A 228 9.24 34.99 15.88
C VAL A 228 9.95 33.71 15.48
N THR A 229 11.27 33.83 15.35
CA THR A 229 12.15 32.72 15.03
C THR A 229 12.52 32.02 16.33
N LEU A 230 12.04 30.80 16.52
CA LEU A 230 12.32 29.98 17.71
C LEU A 230 13.34 28.90 17.36
N PRO A 231 14.41 28.72 18.16
CA PRO A 231 15.33 27.61 17.96
C PRO A 231 14.61 26.29 18.28
N LEU A 232 14.66 25.34 17.35
CA LEU A 232 14.23 23.97 17.52
C LEU A 232 15.45 23.08 17.73
N THR A 233 15.33 22.15 18.67
CA THR A 233 16.31 21.09 18.91
C THR A 233 15.96 19.85 18.09
N GLU A 234 16.96 19.01 17.78
CA GLU A 234 16.76 17.73 17.10
C GLU A 234 15.74 16.85 17.82
N ASP A 235 15.61 16.98 19.13
CA ASP A 235 14.66 16.22 19.95
C ASP A 235 13.19 16.54 19.65
N ASN A 236 12.93 17.68 19.02
CA ASN A 236 11.59 18.16 18.77
C ASN A 236 11.12 17.88 17.34
N ILE A 237 12.00 17.50 16.41
CA ILE A 237 11.65 17.26 15.01
C ILE A 237 12.04 15.84 14.57
N ILE A 238 11.36 15.35 13.54
CA ILE A 238 11.75 14.10 12.85
C ILE A 238 12.06 14.44 11.41
N ILE A 239 13.28 14.13 10.98
CA ILE A 239 13.69 14.22 9.58
C ILE A 239 13.54 12.84 8.96
N SER A 240 12.84 12.76 7.84
CA SER A 240 12.70 11.54 7.06
C SER A 240 12.96 11.85 5.60
N ARG A 241 13.34 10.84 4.82
CA ARG A 241 13.30 10.98 3.36
C ARG A 241 11.86 10.85 2.87
N ALA A 242 11.53 11.56 1.79
CA ALA A 242 10.25 11.48 1.10
C ALA A 242 9.96 10.05 0.58
N ASP A 243 11.01 9.25 0.32
CA ASP A 243 10.92 7.85 -0.12
C ASP A 243 10.97 6.82 1.04
N ALA A 244 10.92 7.27 2.30
CA ALA A 244 10.86 6.38 3.46
C ALA A 244 9.55 5.56 3.50
N VAL A 245 8.47 6.13 2.96
CA VAL A 245 7.24 5.41 2.63
C VAL A 245 6.98 5.53 1.14
N SER A 246 6.52 4.44 0.54
CA SER A 246 6.16 4.42 -0.87
C SER A 246 5.10 5.46 -1.20
N THR A 247 5.42 6.30 -2.19
CA THR A 247 4.49 7.25 -2.80
C THR A 247 3.85 6.67 -4.07
N ASN A 248 3.97 5.36 -4.30
CA ASN A 248 3.40 4.71 -5.48
C ASN A 248 1.87 4.82 -5.45
N THR A 249 1.31 5.46 -6.47
CA THR A 249 -0.13 5.66 -6.64
C THR A 249 -0.73 4.81 -7.77
N GLU A 250 0.06 3.95 -8.39
CA GLU A 250 -0.34 3.12 -9.52
C GLU A 250 -1.19 1.92 -9.07
N ASP A 251 -2.27 1.69 -9.81
CA ASP A 251 -3.24 0.65 -9.53
C ASP A 251 -2.75 -0.76 -9.88
N VAL A 252 -2.92 -1.70 -8.95
CA VAL A 252 -2.71 -3.13 -9.18
C VAL A 252 -4.04 -3.73 -9.62
N ASN A 253 -4.12 -4.01 -10.91
CA ASN A 253 -5.30 -4.59 -11.52
C ASN A 253 -5.08 -6.10 -11.77
N ILE A 254 -5.96 -6.93 -11.20
CA ILE A 254 -6.01 -8.36 -11.53
C ILE A 254 -7.07 -8.56 -12.60
N GLU A 255 -6.66 -9.10 -13.75
CA GLU A 255 -7.56 -9.48 -14.82
C GLU A 255 -8.28 -10.79 -14.47
N LEU A 256 -9.60 -10.72 -14.32
CA LEU A 256 -10.42 -11.89 -13.98
C LEU A 256 -10.79 -12.69 -15.23
N LEU A 257 -11.16 -11.98 -16.28
CA LEU A 257 -11.50 -12.48 -17.62
C LEU A 257 -10.97 -11.48 -18.63
N LYS A 258 -10.87 -11.89 -19.90
CA LYS A 258 -10.39 -11.02 -20.98
C LYS A 258 -11.14 -9.68 -20.97
N GLY A 259 -10.44 -8.60 -20.63
CA GLY A 259 -10.98 -7.23 -20.57
C GLY A 259 -11.80 -6.88 -19.33
N VAL A 260 -11.82 -7.73 -18.29
CA VAL A 260 -12.46 -7.45 -17.00
C VAL A 260 -11.40 -7.49 -15.91
N THR A 261 -11.10 -6.34 -15.34
CA THR A 261 -10.09 -6.18 -14.28
C THR A 261 -10.73 -5.69 -12.98
N ILE A 262 -10.16 -6.10 -11.84
CA ILE A 262 -10.47 -5.54 -10.53
C ILE A 262 -9.20 -4.95 -9.94
N ASN A 263 -9.31 -3.71 -9.44
CA ASN A 263 -8.29 -3.09 -8.62
C ASN A 263 -8.27 -3.77 -7.24
N VAL A 264 -7.09 -4.20 -6.79
CA VAL A 264 -6.89 -4.85 -5.49
C VAL A 264 -5.89 -4.14 -4.58
N ASN A 265 -5.21 -3.09 -5.06
CA ASN A 265 -4.22 -2.40 -4.23
C ASN A 265 -4.88 -1.42 -3.27
N ILE A 266 -4.19 -1.23 -2.15
CA ILE A 266 -4.45 -0.15 -1.24
C ILE A 266 -3.29 0.83 -1.41
N LEU A 267 -3.62 2.09 -1.70
CA LEU A 267 -2.60 3.11 -1.92
C LEU A 267 -1.85 3.36 -0.60
N PRO A 268 -0.53 3.11 -0.53
CA PRO A 268 0.24 3.31 0.70
C PRO A 268 0.06 4.71 1.26
N SER A 269 0.09 5.74 0.40
CA SER A 269 -0.08 7.15 0.79
C SER A 269 -1.36 7.47 1.58
N ASN A 270 -2.40 6.64 1.47
CA ASN A 270 -3.66 6.81 2.21
C ASN A 270 -3.66 6.12 3.58
N VAL A 271 -2.77 5.15 3.81
CA VAL A 271 -2.75 4.31 5.02
C VAL A 271 -1.49 4.54 5.84
N PHE A 272 -0.34 4.53 5.16
CA PHE A 272 0.98 4.72 5.74
C PHE A 272 1.55 5.99 5.11
N ASN A 273 1.67 7.05 5.90
CA ASN A 273 2.27 8.29 5.43
C ASN A 273 3.42 8.71 6.35
N ASN A 274 4.35 9.50 5.80
CA ASN A 274 5.48 10.03 6.56
C ASN A 274 5.04 10.88 7.75
N ALA A 275 3.88 11.55 7.65
CA ALA A 275 3.31 12.33 8.75
C ALA A 275 2.97 11.44 9.97
N LEU A 276 2.20 10.36 9.79
CA LEU A 276 1.83 9.43 10.86
C LEU A 276 3.06 8.84 11.55
N PHE A 277 4.01 8.33 10.77
CA PHE A 277 5.22 7.74 11.32
C PHE A 277 6.12 8.78 11.98
N GLY A 278 6.20 9.98 11.40
CA GLY A 278 6.89 11.13 11.98
C GLY A 278 6.31 11.52 13.33
N ASP A 279 4.98 11.65 13.44
CA ASP A 279 4.30 12.04 14.67
C ASP A 279 4.46 10.99 15.77
N ILE A 280 4.34 9.69 15.43
CA ILE A 280 4.57 8.61 16.39
C ILE A 280 6.03 8.61 16.87
N LYS A 281 7.01 8.84 15.97
CA LYS A 281 8.43 8.94 16.37
C LYS A 281 8.69 10.18 17.22
N GLN A 282 8.11 11.33 16.89
CA GLN A 282 8.23 12.55 17.67
C GLN A 282 7.65 12.34 19.08
N LEU A 283 6.52 11.65 19.18
CA LEU A 283 5.92 11.28 20.46
C LEU A 283 6.84 10.36 21.28
N ILE A 284 7.40 9.31 20.68
CA ILE A 284 8.35 8.41 21.35
C ILE A 284 9.54 9.23 21.89
N LYS A 285 10.11 10.11 21.06
CA LYS A 285 11.25 10.95 21.44
C LYS A 285 10.90 11.90 22.59
N THR A 286 9.72 12.50 22.56
CA THR A 286 9.22 13.40 23.63
C THR A 286 8.97 12.64 24.94
N LEU A 287 8.52 11.38 24.88
CA LEU A 287 8.25 10.56 26.07
C LEU A 287 9.52 9.97 26.70
N ASP A 288 10.58 9.79 25.91
CA ASP A 288 11.90 9.36 26.39
C ASP A 288 12.70 10.53 27.04
N ASP A 289 12.39 11.79 26.71
CA ASP A 289 13.01 12.96 27.34
C ASP A 289 12.47 13.20 28.77
N PRO A 290 13.32 13.15 29.82
CA PRO A 290 12.90 13.37 31.20
C PRO A 290 12.47 14.81 31.52
N THR A 291 12.68 15.77 30.61
CA THR A 291 12.33 17.19 30.79
C THR A 291 11.03 17.63 30.11
N SER A 292 10.38 16.73 29.34
CA SER A 292 9.16 17.04 28.60
C SER A 292 7.98 17.34 29.53
N LYS A 293 7.33 18.50 29.29
CA LYS A 293 6.14 18.94 30.02
C LYS A 293 4.87 18.51 29.29
N HIS A 294 3.76 18.41 30.04
CA HIS A 294 2.44 18.09 29.50
C HIS A 294 2.03 18.95 28.29
N GLU A 295 2.39 20.24 28.29
CA GLU A 295 2.09 21.16 27.19
C GLU A 295 2.69 20.74 25.84
N ASP A 296 3.81 20.02 25.84
CA ASP A 296 4.48 19.57 24.61
C ASP A 296 3.82 18.31 24.03
N LEU A 297 3.18 17.49 24.88
CA LEU A 297 2.42 16.31 24.48
C LEU A 297 1.02 16.64 23.93
N THR A 298 0.44 17.79 24.32
CA THR A 298 -0.86 18.24 23.82
C THR A 298 -0.81 18.93 22.46
N LYS A 299 0.39 19.26 21.96
CA LYS A 299 0.61 19.95 20.68
C LYS A 299 0.89 18.99 19.52
N ILE A 300 1.03 17.69 19.79
CA ILE A 300 1.22 16.60 18.82
C ILE A 300 -0.14 15.91 18.62
#